data_AF-A0A4V1ZTS3-F1
#
_entry.id   AF-A0A4V1ZTS3-F1
#
_cell.length_a   1.000
_cell.length_b   1.000
_cell.length_c   1.000
_cell.angle_alpha   90.00
_cell.angle_beta   90.00
_cell.angle_gamma   90.00
#
_symmetry.space_group_name_H-M   'P 1'
#
loop_
_entity.id
_entity.type
_entity.pdbx_description
1 polymer ?
#
loop_
_entity_poly.entity_id
_entity_poly.type
_entity_poly.pdbx_seq_one_letter_code
_entity_poly.pdbx_strand_id
1 'polypeptide(L)'
;NYDGSKAGPISSNLPLISTEAASVATITPAVYRDPIYSFYAAPLGSNSVAWSVKHIYNNVQITSPSTFATAYGTGYPQNKNNWWASEGISGMDIYTSSMIPGWKNSLLTGTLKGGKILRQKLSDDGTSIIDITPTDTKDTVGVFRSVNRFRDIAFSNDGKSMFVVIDKSQTTSGPTTTNPILSACAGCVQKYTFLGYETVASKSALPDAINIAAGTPNQCMVLNSVNINSDNTNYWVPITDTFSNVVAEIKANGNILGNVTASVYAKSGAVREHGWHKTLYLNRNITISPQNQPSSGTVEIRLYLTEVEYQALRTATNSGGQGSNVTGITSLGIFKNNDGCGTAIAGTLSPVINNFQLARSGNGYVLQATISSFSTFYIANSTSLLPINLLSFKGAIQNSVANLKWITQSESETNNFVVQRSTNGLDFDSITTVAAKGNSYKTEYIASDNGVASITAPSVFYRLKVNNINGGYSYSDVISFGLAGNKGTIVARPNPVTTDATIEINAVAAEAVLLQLTDNTGKRVYMKSISVRKGNNHIALPMSTLTPGTYYLKVTGTHINQVTKLQKL
;
A
#
# COMPACT_ATOMS: atom_id res chain seq x y z
N ASN A 1 36.69 -23.10 -36.31
CA ASN A 1 35.47 -22.65 -37.01
C ASN A 1 34.76 -23.86 -37.63
N TYR A 2 33.51 -23.73 -38.10
CA TYR A 2 32.68 -24.80 -38.68
C TYR A 2 33.18 -25.35 -40.04
N ASP A 3 34.33 -24.87 -40.50
CA ASP A 3 35.07 -25.31 -41.69
C ASP A 3 36.30 -26.19 -41.35
N GLY A 4 36.45 -26.59 -40.08
CA GLY A 4 37.61 -27.36 -39.64
C GLY A 4 38.90 -26.55 -39.49
N SER A 5 38.87 -25.23 -39.70
CA SER A 5 40.03 -24.37 -39.40
C SER A 5 40.22 -24.24 -37.88
N LYS A 6 41.47 -24.44 -37.44
CA LYS A 6 41.90 -24.05 -36.09
C LYS A 6 41.70 -22.54 -35.95
N ALA A 7 41.27 -22.08 -34.77
CA ALA A 7 41.15 -20.66 -34.49
C ALA A 7 42.54 -20.01 -34.52
N GLY A 8 42.86 -19.28 -35.60
CA GLY A 8 44.11 -18.54 -35.84
C GLY A 8 45.34 -19.44 -36.07
N PRO A 9 46.37 -19.01 -36.85
CA PRO A 9 46.65 -17.71 -37.47
C PRO A 9 46.24 -17.73 -38.96
N ILE A 10 45.87 -16.65 -39.69
CA ILE A 10 46.77 -15.63 -40.26
C ILE A 10 46.02 -14.31 -40.64
N SER A 11 44.84 -13.99 -40.06
CA SER A 11 44.14 -12.74 -40.44
C SER A 11 43.26 -12.14 -39.35
N SER A 12 43.57 -12.42 -38.09
CA SER A 12 42.99 -11.67 -36.98
C SER A 12 43.81 -10.38 -36.81
N ASN A 13 43.18 -9.23 -37.03
CA ASN A 13 43.73 -7.92 -36.60
C ASN A 13 43.70 -7.77 -35.07
N LEU A 14 43.19 -8.76 -34.34
CA LEU A 14 43.30 -8.80 -32.88
C LEU A 14 44.70 -9.31 -32.52
N PRO A 15 45.41 -8.62 -31.61
CA PRO A 15 46.76 -9.00 -31.22
C PRO A 15 46.79 -10.43 -30.68
N LEU A 16 47.83 -11.18 -31.09
CA LEU A 16 48.16 -12.48 -30.53
C LEU A 16 48.50 -12.30 -29.04
N ILE A 17 47.70 -12.88 -28.16
CA ILE A 17 48.02 -13.00 -26.74
C ILE A 17 49.14 -14.04 -26.62
N SER A 18 50.39 -13.56 -26.57
CA SER A 18 51.57 -14.41 -26.45
C SER A 18 51.77 -14.89 -25.02
N THR A 19 51.52 -14.02 -24.05
CA THR A 19 51.36 -14.32 -22.63
C THR A 19 50.37 -13.31 -22.01
N GLU A 20 49.77 -13.68 -20.89
CA GLU A 20 48.88 -12.78 -20.13
C GLU A 20 49.62 -11.50 -19.71
N ALA A 21 50.86 -11.64 -19.22
CA ALA A 21 51.74 -10.51 -18.87
C ALA A 21 52.02 -9.55 -20.05
N ALA A 22 52.17 -10.06 -21.27
CA ALA A 22 52.36 -9.23 -22.46
C ALA A 22 51.09 -8.45 -22.83
N SER A 23 49.91 -8.99 -22.54
CA SER A 23 48.62 -8.32 -22.77
C SER A 23 48.38 -7.22 -21.73
N VAL A 24 48.74 -7.47 -20.47
CA VAL A 24 48.70 -6.49 -19.37
C VAL A 24 49.51 -5.23 -19.70
N ALA A 25 50.69 -5.38 -20.29
CA ALA A 25 51.56 -4.25 -20.62
C ALA A 25 50.98 -3.31 -21.70
N THR A 26 50.08 -3.82 -22.55
CA THR A 26 49.45 -3.06 -23.65
C THR A 26 48.17 -2.32 -23.25
N ILE A 27 47.51 -2.76 -22.18
CA ILE A 27 46.34 -2.11 -21.59
C ILE A 27 46.88 -1.23 -20.46
N THR A 28 46.96 0.09 -20.68
CA THR A 28 47.54 1.11 -19.77
C THR A 28 47.69 0.66 -18.29
N PRO A 29 48.90 0.74 -17.69
CA PRO A 29 49.22 0.12 -16.39
C PRO A 29 48.31 0.47 -15.20
N ALA A 30 47.51 1.53 -15.31
CA ALA A 30 46.61 1.99 -14.26
C ALA A 30 45.21 1.33 -14.28
N VAL A 31 44.85 0.56 -15.31
CA VAL A 31 43.46 0.09 -15.52
C VAL A 31 43.33 -1.42 -15.62
N TYR A 32 44.37 -2.16 -16.04
CA TYR A 32 44.29 -3.62 -16.06
C TYR A 32 44.41 -4.20 -14.66
N ARG A 33 43.29 -4.73 -14.16
CA ARG A 33 43.30 -5.74 -13.11
C ARG A 33 43.21 -7.09 -13.83
N ASP A 34 43.94 -8.09 -13.36
CA ASP A 34 43.85 -9.48 -13.88
C ASP A 34 42.37 -9.91 -13.80
N PRO A 35 41.71 -10.38 -14.88
CA PRO A 35 40.27 -10.65 -14.88
C PRO A 35 39.86 -11.65 -13.79
N ILE A 36 40.71 -12.60 -13.41
CA ILE A 36 40.47 -13.51 -12.28
C ILE A 36 40.55 -12.75 -10.94
N TYR A 37 41.41 -11.74 -10.81
CA TYR A 37 41.48 -10.85 -9.64
C TYR A 37 40.54 -9.62 -9.71
N SER A 38 40.04 -9.25 -10.89
CA SER A 38 39.19 -8.07 -11.16
C SER A 38 37.74 -8.31 -10.81
N PHE A 39 37.29 -9.55 -10.96
CA PHE A 39 36.01 -9.99 -10.44
C PHE A 39 35.96 -10.01 -8.91
N TYR A 40 37.10 -9.85 -8.22
CA TYR A 40 37.19 -9.96 -6.77
C TYR A 40 38.09 -8.86 -6.17
N ALA A 41 37.53 -7.66 -6.00
CA ALA A 41 38.10 -6.68 -5.09
C ALA A 41 38.03 -7.23 -3.64
N ALA A 42 39.06 -7.95 -3.22
CA ALA A 42 39.20 -8.67 -1.94
C ALA A 42 38.02 -9.62 -1.63
N PRO A 43 38.21 -10.96 -1.56
CA PRO A 43 37.10 -11.84 -1.21
C PRO A 43 36.74 -11.62 0.26
N LEU A 44 35.69 -10.82 0.49
CA LEU A 44 35.13 -10.50 1.81
C LEU A 44 34.41 -11.70 2.45
N GLY A 45 34.35 -12.86 1.78
CA GLY A 45 33.72 -14.08 2.30
C GLY A 45 34.54 -14.87 3.34
N SER A 46 33.91 -15.90 3.91
CA SER A 46 34.52 -16.81 4.88
C SER A 46 35.25 -17.98 4.21
N ASN A 47 36.48 -18.31 4.67
CA ASN A 47 37.21 -19.53 4.26
C ASN A 47 36.64 -20.82 4.85
N SER A 48 35.79 -20.73 5.88
CA SER A 48 35.27 -21.91 6.58
C SER A 48 34.02 -22.50 5.94
N VAL A 49 33.39 -21.81 4.98
CA VAL A 49 32.16 -22.26 4.35
C VAL A 49 32.50 -22.94 3.03
N ALA A 50 32.23 -24.24 2.95
CA ALA A 50 32.67 -25.11 1.86
C ALA A 50 32.28 -24.64 0.44
N TRP A 51 31.29 -23.75 0.33
CA TRP A 51 30.76 -23.24 -0.94
C TRP A 51 30.95 -21.74 -1.15
N SER A 52 31.71 -21.05 -0.30
CA SER A 52 32.10 -19.67 -0.59
C SER A 52 33.11 -19.64 -1.74
N VAL A 53 33.13 -18.55 -2.50
CA VAL A 53 34.17 -18.35 -3.53
C VAL A 53 35.56 -18.43 -2.90
N LYS A 54 35.71 -17.91 -1.68
CA LYS A 54 36.97 -17.90 -0.96
C LYS A 54 37.45 -19.31 -0.54
N HIS A 55 36.55 -20.21 -0.15
CA HIS A 55 36.88 -21.60 0.17
C HIS A 55 37.26 -22.40 -1.08
N ILE A 56 36.51 -22.20 -2.17
CA ILE A 56 36.83 -22.77 -3.49
C ILE A 56 38.21 -22.30 -3.97
N TYR A 57 38.50 -21.02 -3.79
CA TYR A 57 39.77 -20.40 -4.20
C TYR A 57 40.97 -20.84 -3.35
N ASN A 58 40.83 -20.89 -2.03
CA ASN A 58 41.95 -21.16 -1.11
C ASN A 58 42.35 -22.63 -0.98
N ASN A 59 41.82 -23.52 -1.83
CA ASN A 59 42.30 -24.89 -2.02
C ASN A 59 42.52 -25.69 -0.71
N VAL A 60 41.45 -26.30 -0.18
CA VAL A 60 41.65 -27.61 0.46
C VAL A 60 41.81 -28.60 -0.68
N GLN A 61 43.03 -29.04 -0.96
CA GLN A 61 43.29 -30.08 -1.95
C GLN A 61 42.57 -31.36 -1.50
N ILE A 62 41.45 -31.68 -2.15
CA ILE A 62 40.67 -32.88 -1.84
C ILE A 62 41.38 -34.06 -2.52
N THR A 63 42.22 -34.75 -1.76
CA THR A 63 43.02 -35.87 -2.25
C THR A 63 42.34 -37.23 -2.02
N SER A 64 41.22 -37.29 -1.28
CA SER A 64 40.52 -38.54 -0.97
C SER A 64 39.02 -38.38 -0.63
N PRO A 65 38.22 -39.46 -0.69
CA PRO A 65 36.84 -39.47 -0.20
C PRO A 65 36.69 -39.12 1.29
N SER A 66 37.69 -39.46 2.13
CA SER A 66 37.68 -39.18 3.57
C SER A 66 37.90 -37.69 3.89
N THR A 67 38.69 -36.97 3.08
CA THR A 67 38.89 -35.52 3.21
C THR A 67 37.70 -34.72 2.69
N PHE A 68 36.98 -35.21 1.67
CA PHE A 68 35.73 -34.61 1.19
C PHE A 68 34.58 -34.74 2.19
N ALA A 69 34.34 -35.93 2.75
CA ALA A 69 33.25 -36.15 3.72
C ALA A 69 33.41 -35.28 4.97
N THR A 70 34.66 -35.02 5.37
CA THR A 70 35.02 -34.14 6.49
C THR A 70 34.77 -32.66 6.17
N ALA A 71 34.96 -32.23 4.92
CA ALA A 71 34.81 -30.83 4.51
C ALA A 71 33.40 -30.46 3.97
N TYR A 72 32.63 -31.43 3.46
CA TYR A 72 31.37 -31.18 2.71
C TYR A 72 30.16 -32.06 3.12
N GLY A 73 30.33 -33.02 4.06
CA GLY A 73 29.26 -33.90 4.56
C GLY A 73 28.94 -35.13 3.70
N THR A 74 28.11 -36.05 4.24
CA THR A 74 27.72 -37.32 3.59
C THR A 74 26.34 -37.19 2.94
N GLY A 75 26.28 -37.09 1.61
CA GLY A 75 24.99 -37.01 0.90
C GLY A 75 25.02 -36.71 -0.61
N TYR A 76 26.20 -36.45 -1.19
CA TYR A 76 26.34 -36.16 -2.62
C TYR A 76 26.88 -37.38 -3.38
N PRO A 77 26.26 -37.78 -4.51
CA PRO A 77 26.68 -38.97 -5.26
C PRO A 77 28.14 -38.81 -5.71
N GLN A 78 28.97 -39.75 -5.26
CA GLN A 78 30.41 -39.72 -5.41
C GLN A 78 30.81 -40.20 -6.81
N ASN A 79 31.53 -39.37 -7.56
CA ASN A 79 32.36 -39.81 -8.68
C ASN A 79 33.66 -38.96 -8.72
N LYS A 80 34.65 -39.40 -9.51
CA LYS A 80 35.94 -38.69 -9.67
C LYS A 80 35.80 -37.21 -10.11
N ASN A 81 34.62 -36.77 -10.59
CA ASN A 81 34.36 -35.39 -10.99
C ASN A 81 34.04 -34.46 -9.81
N ASN A 82 33.59 -34.99 -8.67
CA ASN A 82 33.22 -34.24 -7.46
C ASN A 82 34.41 -33.91 -6.54
N TRP A 83 35.64 -34.29 -6.91
CA TRP A 83 36.83 -34.02 -6.09
C TRP A 83 37.50 -32.68 -6.41
N TRP A 84 37.17 -32.06 -7.54
CA TRP A 84 37.63 -30.71 -7.85
C TRP A 84 36.55 -29.73 -7.41
N ALA A 85 36.88 -28.88 -6.43
CA ALA A 85 36.05 -27.75 -6.02
C ALA A 85 35.96 -26.72 -7.15
N SER A 86 35.20 -27.05 -8.20
CA SER A 86 35.03 -26.23 -9.40
C SER A 86 33.61 -26.40 -9.91
N GLU A 87 32.97 -25.29 -10.25
CA GLU A 87 31.59 -25.30 -10.75
C GLU A 87 31.51 -25.44 -12.28
N GLY A 88 32.65 -25.27 -12.96
CA GLY A 88 32.71 -25.25 -14.43
C GLY A 88 31.82 -24.13 -14.97
N ILE A 89 32.13 -22.89 -14.60
CA ILE A 89 31.36 -21.70 -14.96
C ILE A 89 31.27 -21.56 -16.48
N SER A 90 30.08 -21.28 -16.98
CA SER A 90 29.85 -20.96 -18.38
C SER A 90 28.66 -20.02 -18.55
N GLY A 91 28.85 -19.04 -19.41
CA GLY A 91 27.86 -17.99 -19.63
C GLY A 91 27.68 -17.12 -18.39
N MET A 92 27.40 -15.86 -18.64
CA MET A 92 27.15 -14.91 -17.56
C MET A 92 26.29 -13.78 -18.05
N ASP A 93 25.41 -13.29 -17.18
CA ASP A 93 24.62 -12.10 -17.45
C ASP A 93 24.37 -11.33 -16.16
N ILE A 94 24.16 -10.03 -16.28
CA ILE A 94 23.87 -9.14 -15.16
C ILE A 94 22.37 -8.90 -15.05
N TYR A 95 21.82 -9.16 -13.87
CA TYR A 95 20.43 -8.86 -13.59
C TYR A 95 20.30 -7.47 -12.96
N THR A 96 19.76 -6.53 -13.74
CA THR A 96 19.60 -5.11 -13.36
C THR A 96 18.14 -4.71 -13.13
N SER A 97 17.18 -5.55 -13.51
CA SER A 97 15.75 -5.31 -13.30
C SER A 97 15.39 -5.34 -11.81
N SER A 98 14.36 -4.61 -11.42
CA SER A 98 13.80 -4.62 -10.07
C SER A 98 12.65 -5.60 -9.88
N MET A 99 12.27 -6.35 -10.93
CA MET A 99 11.09 -7.22 -10.98
C MET A 99 11.11 -8.35 -9.94
N ILE A 100 12.22 -9.10 -9.85
CA ILE A 100 12.43 -10.15 -8.86
C ILE A 100 13.06 -9.54 -7.60
N PRO A 101 12.38 -9.53 -6.44
CA PRO A 101 12.88 -8.89 -5.22
C PRO A 101 14.27 -9.37 -4.79
N GLY A 102 15.14 -8.42 -4.48
CA GLY A 102 16.51 -8.66 -4.02
C GLY A 102 17.49 -9.12 -5.11
N TRP A 103 17.05 -9.38 -6.34
CA TRP A 103 17.94 -9.82 -7.42
C TRP A 103 18.66 -8.69 -8.13
N LYS A 104 18.12 -7.47 -8.14
CA LYS A 104 18.76 -6.32 -8.81
C LYS A 104 20.23 -6.18 -8.40
N ASN A 105 21.12 -5.87 -9.33
CA ASN A 105 22.57 -5.85 -9.12
C ASN A 105 23.09 -7.24 -8.72
N SER A 106 22.69 -8.28 -9.42
CA SER A 106 23.28 -9.61 -9.27
C SER A 106 23.96 -10.05 -10.56
N LEU A 107 25.13 -10.66 -10.42
CA LEU A 107 25.76 -11.43 -11.48
C LEU A 107 25.22 -12.86 -11.43
N LEU A 108 24.73 -13.36 -12.57
CA LEU A 108 24.33 -14.76 -12.69
C LEU A 108 25.25 -15.50 -13.64
N THR A 109 25.62 -16.71 -13.25
CA THR A 109 26.51 -17.57 -14.02
C THR A 109 25.97 -18.98 -14.13
N GLY A 110 26.04 -19.56 -15.32
CA GLY A 110 25.68 -20.96 -15.55
C GLY A 110 26.78 -21.88 -15.03
N THR A 111 26.41 -23.08 -14.59
CA THR A 111 27.38 -24.11 -14.20
C THR A 111 27.22 -25.35 -15.08
N LEU A 112 28.34 -25.81 -15.63
CA LEU A 112 28.42 -27.05 -16.41
C LEU A 112 28.51 -28.27 -15.51
N LYS A 113 29.14 -28.15 -14.33
CA LYS A 113 29.30 -29.27 -13.39
C LYS A 113 28.26 -29.24 -12.29
N GLY A 114 27.97 -28.04 -11.76
CA GLY A 114 27.15 -27.85 -10.57
C GLY A 114 25.65 -28.08 -10.77
N GLY A 115 25.18 -28.16 -12.02
CA GLY A 115 23.77 -28.36 -12.33
C GLY A 115 22.86 -27.24 -11.84
N LYS A 116 23.41 -26.05 -11.64
CA LYS A 116 22.75 -24.90 -11.00
C LYS A 116 23.15 -23.60 -11.69
N ILE A 117 22.39 -22.55 -11.46
CA ILE A 117 22.83 -21.20 -11.78
C ILE A 117 23.29 -20.57 -10.48
N LEU A 118 24.46 -19.95 -10.50
CA LEU A 118 24.96 -19.20 -9.35
C LEU A 118 24.50 -17.76 -9.47
N ARG A 119 24.01 -17.20 -8.37
CA ARG A 119 23.71 -15.77 -8.23
C ARG A 119 24.65 -15.18 -7.19
N GLN A 120 25.44 -14.21 -7.62
CA GLN A 120 26.32 -13.41 -6.78
C GLN A 120 25.73 -12.01 -6.69
N LYS A 121 25.41 -11.57 -5.47
CA LYS A 121 24.85 -10.24 -5.25
C LYS A 121 26.00 -9.24 -5.21
N LEU A 122 25.90 -8.18 -6.01
CA LEU A 122 26.93 -7.14 -6.07
C LEU A 122 26.58 -5.99 -5.12
N SER A 123 27.60 -5.25 -4.67
CA SER A 123 27.44 -3.94 -4.04
C SER A 123 26.78 -2.96 -5.01
N ASP A 124 26.23 -1.87 -4.48
CA ASP A 124 25.48 -0.90 -5.29
C ASP A 124 26.32 -0.23 -6.38
N ASP A 125 27.62 -0.08 -6.15
CA ASP A 125 28.61 0.41 -7.12
C ASP A 125 29.17 -0.69 -8.06
N GLY A 126 28.75 -1.94 -7.85
CA GLY A 126 29.18 -3.11 -8.62
C GLY A 126 30.63 -3.54 -8.38
N THR A 127 31.32 -2.99 -7.38
CA THR A 127 32.77 -3.23 -7.19
C THR A 127 33.10 -4.43 -6.31
N SER A 128 32.12 -4.97 -5.58
CA SER A 128 32.31 -6.11 -4.67
C SER A 128 31.11 -7.05 -4.66
N ILE A 129 31.30 -8.29 -4.19
CA ILE A 129 30.23 -9.24 -3.89
C ILE A 129 29.84 -9.06 -2.43
N ILE A 130 28.55 -8.90 -2.15
CA ILE A 130 28.03 -8.78 -0.79
C ILE A 130 27.51 -10.13 -0.28
N ASP A 131 27.72 -10.39 1.00
CA ASP A 131 27.15 -11.55 1.68
C ASP A 131 25.63 -11.50 1.59
N ILE A 132 25.03 -12.65 1.30
CA ILE A 132 23.61 -12.71 0.94
C ILE A 132 22.70 -12.53 2.15
N THR A 133 23.16 -12.77 3.40
CA THR A 133 22.47 -12.32 4.63
C THR A 133 23.45 -12.21 5.83
N PRO A 134 23.07 -11.57 6.96
CA PRO A 134 23.88 -11.56 8.19
C PRO A 134 24.10 -12.95 8.83
N THR A 135 23.27 -13.94 8.49
CA THR A 135 23.33 -15.31 9.03
C THR A 135 23.75 -16.36 7.98
N ASP A 136 23.78 -15.97 6.71
CA ASP A 136 24.22 -16.74 5.56
C ASP A 136 25.48 -16.07 5.03
N THR A 137 26.62 -16.47 5.60
CA THR A 137 27.98 -16.03 5.28
C THR A 137 28.46 -16.52 3.90
N LYS A 138 27.51 -16.81 3.01
CA LYS A 138 27.75 -17.21 1.64
C LYS A 138 27.69 -15.96 0.77
N ASP A 139 28.71 -15.82 -0.06
CA ASP A 139 28.83 -14.84 -1.15
C ASP A 139 28.07 -15.26 -2.42
N THR A 140 27.56 -16.51 -2.47
CA THR A 140 26.95 -17.12 -3.65
C THR A 140 25.70 -17.95 -3.31
N VAL A 141 24.59 -17.75 -4.04
CA VAL A 141 23.40 -18.63 -4.00
C VAL A 141 23.33 -19.52 -5.23
N GLY A 142 23.14 -20.82 -5.06
CA GLY A 142 22.78 -21.72 -6.16
C GLY A 142 21.27 -21.81 -6.36
N VAL A 143 20.77 -21.40 -7.52
CA VAL A 143 19.36 -21.46 -7.93
C VAL A 143 19.15 -22.45 -9.08
N PHE A 144 17.90 -22.91 -9.28
CA PHE A 144 17.50 -23.84 -10.35
C PHE A 144 18.32 -25.14 -10.44
N ARG A 145 18.60 -25.74 -9.28
CA ARG A 145 19.31 -27.03 -9.21
C ARG A 145 18.59 -28.08 -10.07
N SER A 146 19.36 -28.72 -10.93
CA SER A 146 18.89 -29.71 -11.88
C SER A 146 20.05 -30.62 -12.31
N VAL A 147 19.74 -31.57 -13.18
CA VAL A 147 20.73 -32.42 -13.85
C VAL A 147 21.28 -31.77 -15.14
N ASN A 148 20.94 -30.52 -15.42
CA ASN A 148 21.31 -29.85 -16.67
C ASN A 148 22.68 -29.16 -16.58
N ARG A 149 23.36 -29.07 -17.72
CA ARG A 149 24.61 -28.34 -17.86
C ARG A 149 24.30 -26.99 -18.48
N PHE A 150 24.26 -25.94 -17.67
CA PHE A 150 23.83 -24.62 -18.11
C PHE A 150 24.96 -23.90 -18.82
N ARG A 151 24.78 -23.59 -20.10
CA ARG A 151 25.80 -23.04 -21.01
C ARG A 151 25.80 -21.52 -21.05
N ASP A 152 24.62 -20.91 -21.14
CA ASP A 152 24.47 -19.46 -21.24
C ASP A 152 23.12 -18.98 -20.70
N ILE A 153 23.04 -17.70 -20.33
CA ILE A 153 21.87 -17.08 -19.68
C ILE A 153 21.57 -15.75 -20.36
N ALA A 154 20.29 -15.43 -20.49
CA ALA A 154 19.82 -14.09 -20.87
C ALA A 154 18.53 -13.74 -20.15
N PHE A 155 18.27 -12.45 -19.91
CA PHE A 155 17.01 -11.96 -19.35
C PHE A 155 16.12 -11.28 -20.38
N SER A 156 14.81 -11.41 -20.21
CA SER A 156 13.86 -10.56 -20.92
C SER A 156 14.00 -9.10 -20.49
N ASN A 157 13.62 -8.17 -21.36
CA ASN A 157 13.74 -6.73 -21.09
C ASN A 157 12.94 -6.25 -19.85
N ASP A 158 11.85 -6.94 -19.50
CA ASP A 158 11.09 -6.70 -18.27
C ASP A 158 11.74 -7.32 -17.01
N GLY A 159 12.77 -8.14 -17.18
CA GLY A 159 13.43 -8.93 -16.14
C GLY A 159 12.55 -10.03 -15.52
N LYS A 160 11.38 -10.32 -16.08
CA LYS A 160 10.46 -11.33 -15.54
C LYS A 160 10.87 -12.75 -15.92
N SER A 161 11.50 -12.92 -17.07
CA SER A 161 11.91 -14.22 -17.60
C SER A 161 13.42 -14.32 -17.79
N MET A 162 13.95 -15.48 -17.44
CA MET A 162 15.32 -15.88 -17.70
C MET A 162 15.31 -17.01 -18.72
N PHE A 163 16.15 -16.90 -19.73
CA PHE A 163 16.36 -17.92 -20.75
C PHE A 163 17.72 -18.56 -20.50
N VAL A 164 17.75 -19.88 -20.49
CA VAL A 164 18.98 -20.63 -20.18
C VAL A 164 19.20 -21.67 -21.27
N VAL A 165 20.37 -21.61 -21.89
CA VAL A 165 20.80 -22.60 -22.88
C VAL A 165 21.43 -23.77 -22.16
N ILE A 166 21.08 -24.98 -22.57
CA ILE A 166 21.61 -26.23 -22.01
C ILE A 166 22.53 -26.89 -23.01
N ASP A 167 23.66 -27.42 -22.55
CA ASP A 167 24.56 -28.17 -23.42
C ASP A 167 23.85 -29.31 -24.15
N LYS A 168 24.18 -29.48 -25.43
CA LYS A 168 23.80 -30.67 -26.20
C LYS A 168 24.52 -31.93 -25.71
N SER A 169 25.76 -31.77 -25.25
CA SER A 169 26.60 -32.88 -24.79
C SER A 169 26.39 -33.15 -23.31
N GLN A 170 26.20 -34.42 -22.97
CA GLN A 170 26.00 -34.91 -21.60
C GLN A 170 27.32 -35.24 -20.89
N THR A 171 28.46 -35.08 -21.59
CA THR A 171 29.81 -35.41 -21.10
C THR A 171 30.79 -34.27 -21.37
N THR A 172 31.73 -34.05 -20.44
CA THR A 172 32.96 -33.28 -20.65
C THR A 172 34.16 -34.22 -20.78
N SER A 173 35.25 -33.78 -21.41
CA SER A 173 36.54 -34.46 -21.31
C SER A 173 36.90 -34.72 -19.84
N GLY A 174 37.38 -35.93 -19.51
CA GLY A 174 37.65 -36.37 -18.14
C GLY A 174 36.65 -37.42 -17.62
N PRO A 175 36.54 -37.64 -16.30
CA PRO A 175 35.84 -38.78 -15.67
C PRO A 175 34.31 -38.83 -15.85
N THR A 176 33.71 -38.03 -16.74
CA THR A 176 32.25 -38.05 -17.02
C THR A 176 31.84 -39.11 -18.05
N THR A 177 32.80 -39.76 -18.71
CA THR A 177 32.55 -40.88 -19.64
C THR A 177 32.00 -42.13 -18.96
N THR A 178 32.12 -42.26 -17.63
CA THR A 178 31.69 -43.44 -16.87
C THR A 178 30.42 -43.24 -16.02
N ASN A 179 29.85 -42.03 -15.99
CA ASN A 179 28.58 -41.72 -15.30
C ASN A 179 27.90 -40.47 -15.92
N PRO A 180 27.24 -40.61 -17.09
CA PRO A 180 26.61 -39.49 -17.77
C PRO A 180 25.42 -38.96 -16.95
N ILE A 181 25.38 -37.64 -16.75
CA ILE A 181 24.22 -36.97 -16.18
C ILE A 181 23.24 -36.75 -17.34
N LEU A 182 22.12 -37.49 -17.33
CA LEU A 182 21.06 -37.37 -18.33
C LEU A 182 20.36 -36.02 -18.16
N SER A 183 20.78 -35.02 -18.94
CA SER A 183 20.05 -33.76 -19.04
C SER A 183 18.64 -34.02 -19.54
N ALA A 184 17.64 -33.49 -18.84
CA ALA A 184 16.23 -33.65 -19.20
C ALA A 184 15.88 -32.99 -20.55
N CYS A 185 16.77 -32.14 -21.08
CA CYS A 185 16.52 -31.32 -22.27
C CYS A 185 17.86 -30.92 -22.93
N ALA A 186 18.53 -31.89 -23.56
CA ALA A 186 19.85 -31.68 -24.16
C ALA A 186 19.79 -30.69 -25.35
N GLY A 187 20.62 -29.66 -25.33
CA GLY A 187 20.73 -28.68 -26.42
C GLY A 187 19.55 -27.71 -26.54
N CYS A 188 18.68 -27.64 -25.54
CA CYS A 188 17.49 -26.81 -25.59
C CYS A 188 17.68 -25.45 -24.90
N VAL A 189 16.69 -24.58 -25.10
CA VAL A 189 16.55 -23.31 -24.36
C VAL A 189 15.39 -23.46 -23.38
N GLN A 190 15.66 -23.29 -22.10
CA GLN A 190 14.64 -23.27 -21.05
C GLN A 190 14.28 -21.84 -20.69
N LYS A 191 12.98 -21.57 -20.56
CA LYS A 191 12.47 -20.30 -20.06
C LYS A 191 11.98 -20.50 -18.63
N TYR A 192 12.54 -19.73 -17.71
CA TYR A 192 12.07 -19.61 -16.33
C TYR A 192 11.36 -18.27 -16.19
N THR A 193 10.10 -18.28 -15.79
CA THR A 193 9.33 -17.06 -15.54
C THR A 193 9.04 -16.92 -14.06
N PHE A 194 9.35 -15.76 -13.50
CA PHE A 194 9.00 -15.44 -12.13
C PHE A 194 7.49 -15.17 -12.02
N LEU A 195 6.80 -16.02 -11.27
CA LEU A 195 5.35 -15.91 -11.03
C LEU A 195 5.02 -15.29 -9.67
N GLY A 196 5.92 -15.45 -8.69
CA GLY A 196 5.74 -15.02 -7.31
C GLY A 196 6.36 -16.03 -6.36
N TYR A 197 5.99 -15.96 -5.08
CA TYR A 197 6.46 -16.86 -4.04
C TYR A 197 5.34 -17.74 -3.50
N GLU A 198 5.70 -18.98 -3.15
CA GLU A 198 4.85 -19.86 -2.36
C GLU A 198 4.81 -19.42 -0.89
N THR A 199 3.84 -19.94 -0.14
CA THR A 199 3.79 -19.74 1.31
C THR A 199 4.66 -20.79 2.01
N VAL A 200 5.52 -20.37 2.94
CA VAL A 200 6.31 -21.30 3.76
C VAL A 200 5.86 -21.20 5.21
N ALA A 201 5.21 -22.26 5.72
CA ALA A 201 4.70 -22.34 7.10
C ALA A 201 3.91 -21.09 7.54
N SER A 202 2.99 -20.63 6.69
CA SER A 202 2.16 -19.42 6.87
C SER A 202 2.93 -18.08 6.90
N LYS A 203 4.23 -18.07 6.57
CA LYS A 203 5.09 -16.87 6.49
C LYS A 203 5.41 -16.50 5.05
N SER A 204 5.94 -15.29 4.86
CA SER A 204 6.56 -14.92 3.58
C SER A 204 7.80 -15.76 3.35
N ALA A 205 7.92 -16.29 2.13
CA ALA A 205 9.12 -16.98 1.68
C ALA A 205 10.21 -15.98 1.21
N LEU A 206 9.95 -14.67 1.27
CA LEU A 206 10.95 -13.65 0.99
C LEU A 206 12.11 -13.74 2.01
N PRO A 207 13.37 -13.91 1.57
CA PRO A 207 14.54 -13.91 2.46
C PRO A 207 14.68 -12.62 3.27
N ASP A 208 15.06 -12.72 4.55
CA ASP A 208 15.22 -11.57 5.46
C ASP A 208 16.20 -10.49 4.97
N ALA A 209 17.14 -10.85 4.10
CA ALA A 209 18.07 -9.89 3.49
C ALA A 209 17.45 -8.98 2.41
N ILE A 210 16.20 -9.23 2.00
CA ILE A 210 15.50 -8.29 1.11
C ILE A 210 15.10 -7.06 1.92
N ASN A 211 15.70 -5.93 1.56
CA ASN A 211 15.41 -4.64 2.18
C ASN A 211 13.96 -4.24 1.94
N ILE A 212 13.38 -3.57 2.93
CA ILE A 212 12.10 -2.89 2.81
C ILE A 212 12.38 -1.50 2.21
N ALA A 213 11.64 -1.10 1.18
CA ALA A 213 11.85 0.21 0.55
C ALA A 213 11.59 1.31 1.58
N ALA A 214 12.50 2.27 1.74
CA ALA A 214 12.32 3.40 2.66
C ALA A 214 11.30 4.44 2.15
N GLY A 215 11.08 4.50 0.82
CA GLY A 215 10.33 5.56 0.16
C GLY A 215 11.14 6.84 0.00
N THR A 216 10.61 7.81 -0.76
CA THR A 216 11.24 9.13 -0.94
C THR A 216 10.62 10.10 0.06
N PRO A 217 11.42 10.79 0.89
CA PRO A 217 10.92 11.74 1.87
C PRO A 217 9.93 12.77 1.30
N ASN A 218 8.74 12.82 1.88
CA ASN A 218 7.63 13.73 1.57
C ASN A 218 7.14 13.66 0.13
N GLN A 219 7.35 12.53 -0.55
CA GLN A 219 6.90 12.32 -1.92
C GLN A 219 6.09 11.04 -2.05
N CYS A 220 5.14 11.06 -2.98
CA CYS A 220 4.47 9.86 -3.45
C CYS A 220 5.37 9.14 -4.46
N MET A 221 6.08 8.11 -4.01
CA MET A 221 6.93 7.29 -4.88
C MET A 221 6.06 6.28 -5.63
N VAL A 222 6.13 6.30 -6.97
CA VAL A 222 5.55 5.25 -7.82
C VAL A 222 6.42 4.00 -7.73
N LEU A 223 5.77 2.85 -7.55
CA LEU A 223 6.41 1.54 -7.44
C LEU A 223 6.32 0.79 -8.77
N ASN A 224 7.08 -0.30 -8.90
CA ASN A 224 6.99 -1.15 -10.08
C ASN A 224 5.59 -1.77 -10.19
N SER A 225 5.02 -1.73 -11.39
CA SER A 225 3.76 -2.41 -11.68
C SER A 225 3.96 -3.91 -11.80
N VAL A 226 2.96 -4.69 -11.38
CA VAL A 226 2.94 -6.14 -11.55
C VAL A 226 1.67 -6.60 -12.25
N ASN A 227 1.78 -7.64 -13.08
CA ASN A 227 0.61 -8.25 -13.71
C ASN A 227 0.19 -9.50 -12.91
N ILE A 228 -1.06 -9.52 -12.46
CA ILE A 228 -1.67 -10.65 -11.76
C ILE A 228 -2.78 -11.24 -12.62
N ASN A 229 -2.53 -12.46 -13.11
CA ASN A 229 -3.36 -13.19 -14.06
C ASN A 229 -3.50 -14.66 -13.63
N SER A 230 -4.13 -15.48 -14.46
CA SER A 230 -4.39 -16.91 -14.19
C SER A 230 -3.15 -17.72 -13.80
N ASP A 231 -1.96 -17.32 -14.25
CA ASP A 231 -0.73 -18.05 -14.01
C ASP A 231 -0.19 -17.81 -12.60
N ASN A 232 -0.59 -16.71 -11.94
CA ASN A 232 -0.01 -16.33 -10.66
C ASN A 232 -0.98 -15.82 -9.58
N THR A 233 -2.30 -15.94 -9.78
CA THR A 233 -3.27 -15.52 -8.77
C THR A 233 -3.08 -16.19 -7.40
N ASN A 234 -2.47 -17.38 -7.36
CA ASN A 234 -2.29 -18.17 -6.14
C ASN A 234 -0.88 -18.05 -5.53
N TYR A 235 0.02 -17.26 -6.13
CA TYR A 235 1.32 -16.94 -5.56
C TYR A 235 1.28 -15.59 -4.84
N TRP A 236 2.21 -15.39 -3.91
CA TRP A 236 2.53 -14.08 -3.37
C TRP A 236 3.35 -13.30 -4.40
N VAL A 237 2.71 -12.33 -5.05
CA VAL A 237 3.33 -11.45 -6.04
C VAL A 237 3.85 -10.20 -5.33
N PRO A 238 5.18 -9.98 -5.29
CA PRO A 238 5.78 -8.84 -4.59
C PRO A 238 5.64 -7.55 -5.41
N ILE A 239 5.51 -6.42 -4.72
CA ILE A 239 5.60 -5.06 -5.27
C ILE A 239 6.86 -4.43 -4.69
N THR A 240 7.71 -3.90 -5.58
CA THR A 240 9.03 -3.35 -5.24
C THR A 240 9.18 -1.90 -5.68
N ASP A 241 10.12 -1.19 -5.05
CA ASP A 241 10.63 0.06 -5.57
C ASP A 241 11.58 -0.14 -6.76
N THR A 242 12.09 0.94 -7.33
CA THR A 242 13.05 0.90 -8.44
C THR A 242 14.39 0.24 -8.08
N PHE A 243 14.67 -0.02 -6.81
CA PHE A 243 15.87 -0.68 -6.31
C PHE A 243 15.65 -2.15 -5.94
N SER A 244 14.45 -2.69 -6.21
CA SER A 244 14.07 -4.08 -5.87
C SER A 244 13.89 -4.32 -4.36
N ASN A 245 13.69 -3.26 -3.57
CA ASN A 245 13.31 -3.35 -2.18
C ASN A 245 11.80 -3.58 -2.08
N VAL A 246 11.37 -4.42 -1.14
CA VAL A 246 9.96 -4.82 -1.01
C VAL A 246 9.12 -3.72 -0.34
N VAL A 247 7.89 -3.53 -0.82
CA VAL A 247 6.89 -2.64 -0.20
C VAL A 247 5.64 -3.41 0.20
N ALA A 248 5.17 -4.30 -0.67
CA ALA A 248 3.99 -5.12 -0.43
C ALA A 248 4.09 -6.47 -1.13
N GLU A 249 3.23 -7.43 -0.76
CA GLU A 249 2.94 -8.62 -1.56
C GLU A 249 1.43 -8.80 -1.67
N ILE A 250 0.98 -9.38 -2.78
CA ILE A 250 -0.42 -9.68 -3.06
C ILE A 250 -0.56 -11.16 -3.38
N LYS A 251 -1.51 -11.82 -2.73
CA LYS A 251 -2.01 -13.13 -3.16
C LYS A 251 -3.49 -12.99 -3.51
N ALA A 252 -3.81 -13.14 -4.79
CA ALA A 252 -5.13 -12.80 -5.32
C ALA A 252 -6.17 -13.91 -5.16
N ASN A 253 -5.79 -15.12 -4.72
CA ASN A 253 -6.67 -16.25 -4.44
C ASN A 253 -7.67 -16.52 -5.58
N GLY A 254 -7.17 -16.59 -6.81
CA GLY A 254 -7.98 -16.81 -8.01
C GLY A 254 -8.54 -15.53 -8.67
N ASN A 255 -8.44 -14.36 -8.03
CA ASN A 255 -8.87 -13.10 -8.64
C ASN A 255 -7.87 -12.61 -9.72
N ILE A 256 -8.35 -12.37 -10.94
CA ILE A 256 -7.55 -11.78 -12.03
C ILE A 256 -7.56 -10.25 -11.86
N LEU A 257 -6.51 -9.71 -11.24
CA LEU A 257 -6.40 -8.27 -10.95
C LEU A 257 -5.89 -7.45 -12.14
N GLY A 258 -5.33 -8.09 -13.17
CA GLY A 258 -4.76 -7.42 -14.33
C GLY A 258 -3.45 -6.70 -14.01
N ASN A 259 -3.21 -5.55 -14.64
CA ASN A 259 -2.08 -4.70 -14.28
C ASN A 259 -2.35 -4.02 -12.93
N VAL A 260 -1.44 -4.20 -11.97
CA VAL A 260 -1.52 -3.60 -10.63
C VAL A 260 -0.44 -2.54 -10.51
N THR A 261 -0.86 -1.30 -10.29
CA THR A 261 0.05 -0.20 -9.95
C THR A 261 0.01 0.06 -8.46
N ALA A 262 1.09 0.62 -7.93
CA ALA A 262 1.15 0.97 -6.53
C ALA A 262 2.04 2.20 -6.30
N SER A 263 1.83 2.84 -5.17
CA SER A 263 2.66 3.93 -4.70
C SER A 263 2.82 3.88 -3.19
N VAL A 264 3.93 4.45 -2.70
CA VAL A 264 4.20 4.60 -1.28
C VAL A 264 4.49 6.06 -0.98
N TYR A 265 3.78 6.62 0.00
CA TYR A 265 4.13 7.91 0.57
C TYR A 265 4.91 7.68 1.85
N ALA A 266 6.08 8.30 1.98
CA ALA A 266 6.92 8.27 3.17
C ALA A 266 7.20 9.70 3.65
N LYS A 267 6.77 10.04 4.86
CA LYS A 267 7.01 11.36 5.47
C LYS A 267 8.32 11.38 6.25
N SER A 268 9.08 12.48 6.18
CA SER A 268 10.20 12.73 7.09
C SER A 268 9.80 13.53 8.34
N GLY A 269 10.61 13.40 9.40
CA GLY A 269 10.40 14.08 10.68
C GLY A 269 9.31 13.44 11.55
N ALA A 270 8.60 14.27 12.32
CA ALA A 270 7.65 13.80 13.33
C ALA A 270 6.58 12.84 12.76
N VAL A 271 6.18 11.86 13.58
CA VAL A 271 5.11 10.91 13.26
C VAL A 271 3.80 11.63 12.98
N ARG A 272 3.05 11.14 12.00
CA ARG A 272 1.78 11.74 11.61
C ARG A 272 0.72 11.55 12.70
N GLU A 273 -0.07 12.60 12.92
CA GLU A 273 -1.26 12.57 13.76
C GLU A 273 -2.52 12.80 12.92
N HIS A 274 -3.61 12.13 13.30
CA HIS A 274 -4.92 12.37 12.71
C HIS A 274 -5.50 13.66 13.31
N GLY A 275 -6.00 14.57 12.47
CA GLY A 275 -6.38 15.93 12.88
C GLY A 275 -7.31 16.00 14.09
N TRP A 276 -8.47 15.33 14.01
CA TRP A 276 -9.50 15.35 15.07
C TRP A 276 -9.22 14.36 16.21
N HIS A 277 -8.98 13.09 15.88
CA HIS A 277 -8.78 12.03 16.88
C HIS A 277 -7.43 12.08 17.61
N LYS A 278 -6.47 12.87 17.11
CA LYS A 278 -5.08 12.93 17.61
C LYS A 278 -4.35 11.59 17.65
N THR A 279 -4.90 10.58 16.98
CA THR A 279 -4.28 9.27 16.86
C THR A 279 -3.02 9.35 16.01
N LEU A 280 -1.91 8.80 16.52
CA LEU A 280 -0.68 8.65 15.78
C LEU A 280 -0.75 7.47 14.81
N TYR A 281 -0.27 7.67 13.59
CA TYR A 281 -0.17 6.64 12.57
C TYR A 281 1.17 6.74 11.84
N LEU A 282 1.58 5.63 11.25
CA LEU A 282 2.88 5.48 10.62
C LEU A 282 3.14 6.59 9.59
N ASN A 283 4.40 7.02 9.46
CA ASN A 283 4.83 7.97 8.42
C ASN A 283 4.76 7.39 6.99
N ARG A 284 4.22 6.17 6.84
CA ARG A 284 4.03 5.46 5.59
C ARG A 284 2.56 5.19 5.31
N ASN A 285 2.12 5.39 4.08
CA ASN A 285 0.92 4.74 3.54
C ASN A 285 1.22 4.14 2.16
N ILE A 286 0.50 3.07 1.83
CA ILE A 286 0.72 2.31 0.60
C ILE A 286 -0.59 2.29 -0.17
N THR A 287 -0.57 2.81 -1.39
CA THR A 287 -1.73 2.78 -2.30
C THR A 287 -1.53 1.65 -3.30
N ILE A 288 -2.51 0.76 -3.44
CA ILE A 288 -2.49 -0.32 -4.43
C ILE A 288 -3.73 -0.19 -5.30
N SER A 289 -3.54 -0.16 -6.61
CA SER A 289 -4.59 0.05 -7.61
C SER A 289 -4.51 -1.03 -8.70
N PRO A 290 -5.29 -2.12 -8.57
CA PRO A 290 -5.41 -3.09 -9.63
C PRO A 290 -6.29 -2.55 -10.78
N GLN A 291 -6.04 -3.02 -11.99
CA GLN A 291 -6.91 -2.79 -13.15
C GLN A 291 -8.32 -3.32 -12.89
N ASN A 292 -8.42 -4.50 -12.27
CA ASN A 292 -9.68 -5.10 -11.87
C ASN A 292 -9.69 -5.30 -10.35
N GLN A 293 -10.60 -4.62 -9.64
CA GLN A 293 -10.85 -4.91 -8.23
C GLN A 293 -11.36 -6.36 -8.07
N PRO A 294 -11.10 -7.03 -6.92
CA PRO A 294 -11.64 -8.35 -6.65
C PRO A 294 -13.16 -8.36 -6.82
N SER A 295 -13.68 -9.22 -7.70
CA SER A 295 -15.10 -9.30 -8.02
C SER A 295 -15.84 -10.31 -7.14
N SER A 296 -15.12 -11.29 -6.58
CA SER A 296 -15.67 -12.28 -5.64
C SER A 296 -14.58 -12.82 -4.71
N GLY A 297 -14.97 -13.19 -3.50
CA GLY A 297 -14.04 -13.71 -2.49
C GLY A 297 -13.11 -12.64 -1.92
N THR A 298 -11.97 -13.08 -1.40
CA THR A 298 -11.00 -12.22 -0.72
C THR A 298 -9.60 -12.42 -1.29
N VAL A 299 -8.80 -11.36 -1.19
CA VAL A 299 -7.36 -11.40 -1.49
C VAL A 299 -6.58 -11.21 -0.20
N GLU A 300 -5.36 -11.72 -0.16
CA GLU A 300 -4.45 -11.48 0.94
C GLU A 300 -3.38 -10.48 0.53
N ILE A 301 -3.04 -9.57 1.45
CA ILE A 301 -1.96 -8.61 1.27
C ILE A 301 -0.95 -8.75 2.39
N ARG A 302 0.31 -8.43 2.09
CA ARG A 302 1.35 -8.16 3.08
C ARG A 302 1.88 -6.77 2.87
N LEU A 303 1.97 -5.99 3.94
CA LEU A 303 2.47 -4.62 3.93
C LEU A 303 3.74 -4.54 4.78
N TYR A 304 4.78 -3.94 4.20
CA TYR A 304 6.11 -3.85 4.82
C TYR A 304 6.37 -2.45 5.39
N LEU A 305 6.93 -2.41 6.59
CA LEU A 305 7.39 -1.19 7.26
C LEU A 305 8.81 -1.39 7.79
N THR A 306 9.61 -0.34 7.74
CA THR A 306 11.00 -0.38 8.21
C THR A 306 11.06 -0.38 9.73
N GLU A 307 12.17 -0.86 10.29
CA GLU A 307 12.45 -0.76 11.74
C GLU A 307 12.39 0.69 12.21
N VAL A 308 12.96 1.61 11.40
CA VAL A 308 13.00 3.05 11.70
C VAL A 308 11.60 3.63 11.83
N GLU A 309 10.69 3.34 10.90
CA GLU A 309 9.32 3.84 10.96
C GLU A 309 8.54 3.25 12.14
N TYR A 310 8.72 1.95 12.40
CA TYR A 310 8.10 1.28 13.54
C TYR A 310 8.54 1.91 14.87
N GLN A 311 9.86 2.07 15.08
CA GLN A 311 10.39 2.66 16.30
C GLN A 311 9.92 4.11 16.47
N ALA A 312 9.90 4.88 15.39
CA ALA A 312 9.40 6.25 15.40
C ALA A 312 7.92 6.30 15.87
N LEU A 313 7.06 5.44 15.32
CA LEU A 313 5.66 5.36 15.76
C LEU A 313 5.56 4.92 17.23
N ARG A 314 6.36 3.93 17.65
CA ARG A 314 6.34 3.36 19.00
C ARG A 314 6.67 4.38 20.09
N THR A 315 7.61 5.27 19.83
CA THR A 315 8.08 6.27 20.81
C THR A 315 7.44 7.65 20.63
N ALA A 316 6.60 7.83 19.62
CA ALA A 316 5.96 9.11 19.34
C ALA A 316 4.89 9.48 20.36
N THR A 317 4.77 10.80 20.56
CA THR A 317 3.75 11.47 21.36
C THR A 317 3.00 12.46 20.47
N ASN A 318 1.67 12.49 20.55
CA ASN A 318 0.83 13.41 19.77
C ASN A 318 0.87 14.83 20.33
N SER A 319 0.26 15.78 19.63
CA SER A 319 0.13 17.17 20.09
C SER A 319 -0.58 17.34 21.44
N GLY A 320 -1.33 16.33 21.90
CA GLY A 320 -1.99 16.30 23.21
C GLY A 320 -1.18 15.63 24.32
N GLY A 321 0.09 15.26 24.08
CA GLY A 321 0.94 14.63 25.10
C GLY A 321 0.70 13.12 25.28
N GLN A 322 -0.08 12.47 24.42
CA GLN A 322 -0.40 11.05 24.50
C GLN A 322 0.50 10.23 23.56
N GLY A 323 1.02 9.10 24.05
CA GLY A 323 1.81 8.17 23.23
C GLY A 323 0.96 7.41 22.21
N SER A 324 1.62 6.72 21.26
CA SER A 324 0.94 5.89 20.25
C SER A 324 0.30 4.61 20.80
N ASN A 325 0.61 4.24 22.05
CA ASN A 325 0.25 2.98 22.70
C ASN A 325 0.72 1.72 21.97
N VAL A 326 1.60 1.84 20.97
CA VAL A 326 2.21 0.69 20.30
C VAL A 326 3.22 0.06 21.27
N THR A 327 2.90 -1.12 21.80
CA THR A 327 3.76 -1.86 22.74
C THR A 327 4.56 -2.96 22.06
N GLY A 328 4.13 -3.36 20.87
CA GLY A 328 4.72 -4.43 20.07
C GLY A 328 4.10 -4.51 18.68
N ILE A 329 4.66 -5.34 17.82
CA ILE A 329 4.16 -5.52 16.43
C ILE A 329 2.70 -6.00 16.41
N THR A 330 2.31 -6.80 17.40
CA THR A 330 0.96 -7.34 17.55
C THR A 330 -0.09 -6.27 17.88
N SER A 331 0.35 -5.13 18.42
CA SER A 331 -0.53 -3.98 18.68
C SER A 331 -0.83 -3.17 17.43
N LEU A 332 -0.12 -3.39 16.31
CA LEU A 332 -0.37 -2.70 15.05
C LEU A 332 -1.59 -3.27 14.32
N GLY A 333 -2.39 -2.37 13.74
CA GLY A 333 -3.54 -2.65 12.87
C GLY A 333 -3.36 -2.04 11.49
N ILE A 334 -3.99 -2.65 10.48
CA ILE A 334 -4.13 -2.07 9.14
C ILE A 334 -5.47 -1.35 9.04
N PHE A 335 -5.44 -0.16 8.45
CA PHE A 335 -6.61 0.66 8.16
C PHE A 335 -6.60 1.05 6.70
N LYS A 336 -7.76 1.26 6.09
CA LYS A 336 -7.84 1.63 4.69
C LYS A 336 -8.89 2.70 4.41
N ASN A 337 -8.63 3.53 3.41
CA ASN A 337 -9.60 4.44 2.80
C ASN A 337 -9.23 4.67 1.32
N ASN A 338 -9.89 5.63 0.67
CA ASN A 338 -9.70 5.94 -0.75
C ASN A 338 -8.77 7.14 -1.00
N ASP A 339 -8.00 7.58 0.01
CA ASP A 339 -7.08 8.72 -0.13
C ASP A 339 -5.82 8.27 -0.88
N GLY A 340 -5.81 8.41 -2.21
CA GLY A 340 -4.67 8.01 -3.03
C GLY A 340 -3.38 8.74 -2.61
N CYS A 341 -2.42 7.99 -2.06
CA CYS A 341 -1.07 8.46 -1.71
C CYS A 341 -1.01 9.78 -0.91
N GLY A 342 -2.00 10.00 -0.02
CA GLY A 342 -2.17 11.28 0.67
C GLY A 342 -1.11 11.59 1.71
N THR A 343 -0.80 12.88 1.89
CA THR A 343 0.12 13.36 2.93
C THR A 343 -0.46 13.21 4.34
N ALA A 344 -1.80 13.26 4.44
CA ALA A 344 -2.59 13.04 5.64
C ALA A 344 -3.80 12.14 5.34
N ILE A 345 -4.47 11.67 6.39
CA ILE A 345 -5.76 10.98 6.31
C ILE A 345 -6.85 12.05 6.24
N ALA A 346 -7.57 12.09 5.12
CA ALA A 346 -8.69 12.99 4.86
C ALA A 346 -10.04 12.25 4.90
N GLY A 347 -10.07 11.02 4.36
CA GLY A 347 -11.26 10.17 4.33
C GLY A 347 -11.41 9.27 5.55
N THR A 348 -12.64 8.79 5.77
CA THR A 348 -12.96 7.83 6.83
C THR A 348 -12.15 6.54 6.68
N LEU A 349 -11.42 6.18 7.73
CA LEU A 349 -10.70 4.91 7.79
C LEU A 349 -11.64 3.76 8.10
N SER A 350 -11.44 2.63 7.45
CA SER A 350 -12.05 1.35 7.80
C SER A 350 -10.97 0.40 8.32
N PRO A 351 -11.17 -0.27 9.46
CA PRO A 351 -10.23 -1.27 9.94
C PRO A 351 -10.18 -2.47 8.98
N VAL A 352 -9.00 -3.08 8.88
CA VAL A 352 -8.76 -4.32 8.15
C VAL A 352 -8.33 -5.37 9.15
N ILE A 353 -8.89 -6.58 9.03
CA ILE A 353 -8.55 -7.70 9.91
C ILE A 353 -7.14 -8.18 9.56
N ASN A 354 -6.22 -8.06 10.51
CA ASN A 354 -4.90 -8.64 10.40
C ASN A 354 -4.98 -10.15 10.61
N ASN A 355 -4.38 -10.91 9.71
CA ASN A 355 -4.28 -12.35 9.85
C ASN A 355 -3.02 -12.73 10.65
N PHE A 356 -1.96 -11.95 10.49
CA PHE A 356 -0.63 -12.29 10.98
C PHE A 356 0.29 -11.07 10.97
N GLN A 357 1.24 -11.03 11.91
CA GLN A 357 2.33 -10.06 11.91
C GLN A 357 3.65 -10.78 12.18
N LEU A 358 4.74 -10.32 11.56
CA LEU A 358 6.08 -10.88 11.76
C LEU A 358 7.17 -9.80 11.76
N ALA A 359 8.11 -9.93 12.68
CA ALA A 359 9.38 -9.22 12.63
C ALA A 359 10.33 -9.94 11.66
N ARG A 360 10.93 -9.18 10.74
CA ARG A 360 12.01 -9.66 9.87
C ARG A 360 13.33 -9.38 10.57
N SER A 361 14.27 -10.33 10.55
CA SER A 361 15.53 -10.23 11.29
C SER A 361 16.27 -8.89 11.06
N GLY A 362 16.09 -7.92 11.95
CA GLY A 362 16.74 -6.60 11.93
C GLY A 362 16.34 -5.65 10.78
N ASN A 363 15.43 -6.05 9.88
CA ASN A 363 15.14 -5.30 8.64
C ASN A 363 13.70 -4.75 8.59
N GLY A 364 12.97 -4.77 9.72
CA GLY A 364 11.61 -4.22 9.85
C GLY A 364 10.54 -5.28 10.05
N TYR A 365 9.31 -4.98 9.63
CA TYR A 365 8.13 -5.79 9.96
C TYR A 365 7.21 -5.99 8.75
N VAL A 366 6.40 -7.05 8.83
CA VAL A 366 5.34 -7.33 7.87
C VAL A 366 4.01 -7.54 8.59
N LEU A 367 2.95 -6.91 8.09
CA LEU A 367 1.57 -7.16 8.50
C LEU A 367 0.83 -7.81 7.33
N GLN A 368 0.17 -8.93 7.59
CA GLN A 368 -0.68 -9.61 6.63
C GLN A 368 -2.16 -9.39 6.96
N ALA A 369 -2.98 -9.19 5.94
CA ALA A 369 -4.41 -9.01 6.07
C ALA A 369 -5.19 -9.65 4.92
N THR A 370 -6.43 -10.04 5.22
CA THR A 370 -7.45 -10.39 4.22
C THR A 370 -8.27 -9.16 3.88
N ILE A 371 -8.43 -8.86 2.59
CA ILE A 371 -9.24 -7.73 2.10
C ILE A 371 -10.19 -8.17 0.99
N SER A 372 -11.27 -7.41 0.81
CA SER A 372 -12.21 -7.56 -0.32
C SER A 372 -12.00 -6.52 -1.43
N SER A 373 -11.18 -5.50 -1.18
CA SER A 373 -10.89 -4.44 -2.15
C SER A 373 -9.57 -3.74 -1.84
N PHE A 374 -8.85 -3.35 -2.89
CA PHE A 374 -7.64 -2.54 -2.77
C PHE A 374 -7.98 -1.06 -2.71
N SER A 375 -7.14 -0.31 -1.99
CA SER A 375 -7.25 1.14 -1.83
C SER A 375 -5.92 1.66 -1.25
N THR A 376 -5.95 2.71 -0.44
CA THR A 376 -4.80 3.15 0.36
C THR A 376 -4.84 2.51 1.74
N PHE A 377 -3.69 2.02 2.20
CA PHE A 377 -3.50 1.36 3.48
C PHE A 377 -2.61 2.20 4.41
N TYR A 378 -3.03 2.28 5.67
CA TYR A 378 -2.40 2.98 6.78
C TYR A 378 -2.14 2.00 7.90
N ILE A 379 -1.13 2.28 8.72
CA ILE A 379 -0.76 1.45 9.86
C ILE A 379 -0.76 2.34 11.11
N ALA A 380 -1.45 1.89 12.16
CA ALA A 380 -1.47 2.55 13.46
C ALA A 380 -1.65 1.48 14.55
N ASN A 381 -1.83 1.89 15.80
CA ASN A 381 -2.28 0.95 16.83
C ASN A 381 -3.71 0.46 16.50
N SER A 382 -3.91 -0.86 16.57
CA SER A 382 -5.16 -1.55 16.29
C SER A 382 -6.35 -1.08 17.15
N THR A 383 -6.06 -0.57 18.35
CA THR A 383 -7.07 -0.03 19.29
C THR A 383 -7.21 1.48 19.20
N SER A 384 -6.28 2.20 18.56
CA SER A 384 -6.28 3.68 18.53
C SER A 384 -7.05 4.30 17.36
N LEU A 385 -7.36 3.49 16.34
CA LEU A 385 -8.22 3.85 15.22
C LEU A 385 -9.44 2.93 15.20
N LEU A 386 -10.18 2.86 16.31
CA LEU A 386 -11.56 2.39 16.25
C LEU A 386 -12.43 3.60 15.89
N PRO A 387 -12.74 3.85 14.59
CA PRO A 387 -14.01 4.47 14.33
C PRO A 387 -15.04 3.50 14.91
N ILE A 388 -15.85 4.00 15.81
CA ILE A 388 -17.18 3.42 15.97
C ILE A 388 -17.78 3.37 14.57
N ASN A 389 -18.19 2.18 14.14
CA ASN A 389 -18.87 1.96 12.87
C ASN A 389 -20.32 2.46 13.01
N LEU A 390 -20.50 3.74 13.35
CA LEU A 390 -21.77 4.42 13.26
C LEU A 390 -22.08 4.57 11.77
N LEU A 391 -22.87 3.64 11.24
CA LEU A 391 -23.25 3.62 9.83
C LEU A 391 -24.12 4.81 9.47
N SER A 392 -24.93 5.30 10.42
CA SER A 392 -25.73 6.50 10.24
C SER A 392 -26.24 7.04 11.56
N PHE A 393 -26.36 8.37 11.65
CA PHE A 393 -27.17 9.07 12.64
C PHE A 393 -28.12 10.02 11.93
N LYS A 394 -29.42 9.84 12.15
CA LYS A 394 -30.50 10.61 11.51
C LYS A 394 -31.55 10.96 12.54
N GLY A 395 -32.39 11.92 12.22
CA GLY A 395 -33.58 12.19 13.02
C GLY A 395 -34.56 13.08 12.28
N ALA A 396 -35.71 13.28 12.89
CA ALA A 396 -36.73 14.21 12.44
C ALA A 396 -37.51 14.73 13.65
N ILE A 397 -37.96 15.99 13.56
CA ILE A 397 -38.90 16.55 14.54
C ILE A 397 -40.32 16.31 14.02
N GLN A 398 -41.14 15.63 14.82
CA GLN A 398 -42.55 15.35 14.54
C GLN A 398 -43.36 15.62 15.81
N ASN A 399 -44.47 16.36 15.70
CA ASN A 399 -45.34 16.71 16.83
C ASN A 399 -44.56 17.30 18.03
N SER A 400 -43.59 18.18 17.75
CA SER A 400 -42.71 18.81 18.76
C SER A 400 -41.83 17.84 19.56
N VAL A 401 -41.59 16.63 19.04
CA VAL A 401 -40.66 15.64 19.59
C VAL A 401 -39.56 15.36 18.56
N ALA A 402 -38.30 15.40 18.99
CA ALA A 402 -37.17 15.02 18.14
C ALA A 402 -36.96 13.51 18.23
N ASN A 403 -37.27 12.80 17.15
CA ASN A 403 -37.04 11.37 17.02
C ASN A 403 -35.68 11.13 16.35
N LEU A 404 -34.77 10.52 17.09
CA LEU A 404 -33.39 10.27 16.70
C LEU A 404 -33.19 8.78 16.49
N LYS A 405 -32.46 8.42 15.43
CA LYS A 405 -32.23 7.04 15.03
C LYS A 405 -30.80 6.87 14.55
N TRP A 406 -30.13 5.82 15.05
CA TRP A 406 -28.81 5.45 14.56
C TRP A 406 -28.66 3.95 14.34
N ILE A 407 -27.69 3.63 13.48
CA ILE A 407 -27.34 2.25 13.14
C ILE A 407 -25.85 2.09 13.37
N THR A 408 -25.46 1.06 14.10
CA THR A 408 -24.07 0.66 14.36
C THR A 408 -23.77 -0.63 13.62
N GLN A 409 -22.55 -0.83 13.13
CA GLN A 409 -22.17 -2.08 12.44
C GLN A 409 -21.67 -3.16 13.39
N SER A 410 -20.88 -2.76 14.39
CA SER A 410 -20.30 -3.62 15.44
C SER A 410 -20.12 -2.79 16.71
N GLU A 411 -20.29 -3.41 17.88
CA GLU A 411 -20.34 -2.77 19.19
C GLU A 411 -19.46 -3.47 20.23
N SER A 412 -18.51 -4.30 19.79
CA SER A 412 -17.69 -5.14 20.67
C SER A 412 -16.93 -4.33 21.74
N GLU A 413 -16.65 -3.06 21.46
CA GLU A 413 -15.92 -2.14 22.36
C GLU A 413 -16.78 -0.97 22.87
N THR A 414 -18.09 -0.95 22.58
CA THR A 414 -18.98 0.15 22.96
C THR A 414 -19.73 -0.16 24.25
N ASN A 415 -19.66 0.75 25.22
CA ASN A 415 -20.40 0.65 26.48
C ASN A 415 -21.80 1.26 26.31
N ASN A 416 -21.88 2.53 25.89
CA ASN A 416 -23.15 3.23 25.72
C ASN A 416 -23.08 4.42 24.76
N PHE A 417 -24.25 4.87 24.33
CA PHE A 417 -24.47 6.06 23.51
C PHE A 417 -25.17 7.13 24.35
N VAL A 418 -24.57 8.32 24.45
CA VAL A 418 -25.17 9.49 25.08
C VAL A 418 -25.66 10.41 23.98
N VAL A 419 -26.97 10.58 23.89
CA VAL A 419 -27.60 11.57 23.01
C VAL A 419 -27.38 12.94 23.62
N GLN A 420 -26.78 13.84 22.84
CA GLN A 420 -26.55 15.21 23.27
C GLN A 420 -27.27 16.21 22.37
N ARG A 421 -27.67 17.34 22.96
CA ARG A 421 -28.40 18.43 22.30
C ARG A 421 -27.69 19.76 22.53
N SER A 422 -27.73 20.61 21.50
CA SER A 422 -27.22 21.97 21.56
C SER A 422 -28.17 22.96 20.87
N THR A 423 -28.19 24.21 21.32
CA THR A 423 -28.90 25.32 20.67
C THR A 423 -27.96 26.23 19.87
N ASN A 424 -26.64 26.10 20.06
CA ASN A 424 -25.62 26.91 19.39
C ASN A 424 -24.64 26.07 18.52
N GLY A 425 -24.71 24.75 18.59
CA GLY A 425 -23.84 23.82 17.86
C GLY A 425 -22.43 23.66 18.47
N LEU A 426 -22.16 24.30 19.62
CA LEU A 426 -20.86 24.28 20.31
C LEU A 426 -20.98 23.58 21.66
N ASP A 427 -21.95 23.99 22.48
CA ASP A 427 -22.17 23.49 23.83
C ASP A 427 -23.27 22.44 23.81
N PHE A 428 -22.95 21.20 24.21
CA PHE A 428 -23.84 20.05 24.10
C PHE A 428 -24.19 19.46 25.47
N ASP A 429 -25.47 19.54 25.82
CA ASP A 429 -26.03 18.94 27.02
C ASP A 429 -26.45 17.49 26.77
N SER A 430 -26.27 16.62 27.76
CA SER A 430 -26.67 15.21 27.66
C SER A 430 -28.16 15.06 27.95
N ILE A 431 -28.88 14.41 27.04
CA ILE A 431 -30.33 14.22 27.11
C ILE A 431 -30.69 12.84 27.64
N THR A 432 -30.08 11.81 27.06
CA THR A 432 -30.32 10.43 27.47
C THR A 432 -29.12 9.55 27.16
N THR A 433 -29.01 8.44 27.87
CA THR A 433 -27.97 7.43 27.68
C THR A 433 -28.64 6.11 27.33
N VAL A 434 -28.18 5.48 26.25
CA VAL A 434 -28.66 4.19 25.76
C VAL A 434 -27.51 3.20 25.80
N ALA A 435 -27.63 2.14 26.58
CA ALA A 435 -26.63 1.08 26.63
C ALA A 435 -26.47 0.40 25.25
N ALA A 436 -25.24 0.06 24.90
CA ALA A 436 -25.00 -0.76 23.70
C ALA A 436 -25.54 -2.18 23.91
N LYS A 437 -26.07 -2.78 22.85
CA LYS A 437 -26.65 -4.14 22.87
C LYS A 437 -25.58 -5.22 22.62
N GLY A 438 -24.39 -4.84 22.15
CA GLY A 438 -23.25 -5.75 21.96
C GLY A 438 -23.25 -6.43 20.59
N ASN A 439 -22.54 -7.57 20.47
CA ASN A 439 -22.20 -8.27 19.22
C ASN A 439 -23.42 -8.65 18.36
N SER A 440 -23.90 -7.70 17.55
CA SER A 440 -24.85 -7.93 16.47
C SER A 440 -24.31 -7.25 15.22
N TYR A 441 -24.33 -7.97 14.09
CA TYR A 441 -24.06 -7.37 12.79
C TYR A 441 -25.23 -6.44 12.45
N LYS A 442 -25.02 -5.13 12.61
CA LYS A 442 -26.00 -4.07 12.33
C LYS A 442 -27.12 -3.92 13.38
N THR A 443 -26.90 -3.07 14.38
CA THR A 443 -27.88 -2.78 15.43
C THR A 443 -28.53 -1.42 15.24
N GLU A 444 -29.85 -1.37 15.38
CA GLU A 444 -30.63 -0.13 15.33
C GLU A 444 -31.04 0.34 16.73
N TYR A 445 -30.99 1.66 16.90
CA TYR A 445 -31.40 2.36 18.10
C TYR A 445 -32.30 3.54 17.76
N ILE A 446 -33.16 3.86 18.72
CA ILE A 446 -34.04 5.02 18.70
C ILE A 446 -33.96 5.73 20.05
N ALA A 447 -34.02 7.05 20.00
CA ALA A 447 -34.20 7.90 21.17
C ALA A 447 -35.11 9.07 20.82
N SER A 448 -35.89 9.53 21.78
CA SER A 448 -36.79 10.68 21.64
C SER A 448 -36.39 11.78 22.61
N ASP A 449 -36.41 13.02 22.14
CA ASP A 449 -36.29 14.20 22.99
C ASP A 449 -37.57 15.04 22.93
N ASN A 450 -38.31 15.03 24.04
CA ASN A 450 -39.53 15.83 24.22
C ASN A 450 -39.22 17.26 24.67
N GLY A 451 -38.03 17.50 25.24
CA GLY A 451 -37.60 18.83 25.68
C GLY A 451 -37.31 19.77 24.52
N VAL A 452 -37.28 19.27 23.28
CA VAL A 452 -37.15 20.11 22.09
C VAL A 452 -38.32 21.10 21.94
N ALA A 453 -39.51 20.76 22.47
CA ALA A 453 -40.71 21.59 22.40
C ALA A 453 -40.57 22.93 23.16
N SER A 454 -39.72 22.98 24.20
CA SER A 454 -39.50 24.18 25.02
C SER A 454 -38.34 25.05 24.55
N ILE A 455 -37.66 24.67 23.47
CA ILE A 455 -36.51 25.41 22.93
C ILE A 455 -37.01 26.59 22.09
N THR A 456 -36.55 27.79 22.43
CA THR A 456 -36.88 29.04 21.73
C THR A 456 -35.88 29.44 20.65
N ALA A 457 -34.75 28.73 20.56
CA ALA A 457 -33.71 28.95 19.55
C ALA A 457 -34.20 28.64 18.12
N PRO A 458 -33.63 29.29 17.08
CA PRO A 458 -34.07 29.09 15.69
C PRO A 458 -33.77 27.67 15.16
N SER A 459 -32.75 27.03 15.72
CA SER A 459 -32.33 25.67 15.37
C SER A 459 -31.91 24.91 16.63
N VAL A 460 -31.97 23.58 16.52
CA VAL A 460 -31.43 22.65 17.50
C VAL A 460 -30.49 21.68 16.79
N PHE A 461 -29.42 21.29 17.48
CA PHE A 461 -28.39 20.39 16.99
C PHE A 461 -28.33 19.16 17.88
N TYR A 462 -28.09 18.00 17.29
CA TYR A 462 -27.91 16.74 18.01
C TYR A 462 -26.65 16.05 17.56
N ARG A 463 -25.99 15.35 18.50
CA ARG A 463 -24.91 14.40 18.24
C ARG A 463 -24.98 13.24 19.21
N LEU A 464 -24.33 12.15 18.88
CA LEU A 464 -24.06 11.05 19.82
C LEU A 464 -22.66 11.23 20.38
N LYS A 465 -22.52 11.16 21.70
CA LYS A 465 -21.25 10.83 22.36
C LYS A 465 -21.25 9.35 22.64
N VAL A 466 -20.28 8.64 22.09
CA VAL A 466 -20.21 7.20 22.23
C VAL A 466 -19.10 6.86 23.21
N ASN A 467 -19.44 6.18 24.29
CA ASN A 467 -18.49 5.79 25.32
C ASN A 467 -18.10 4.33 25.12
N ASN A 468 -16.80 4.06 25.12
CA ASN A 468 -16.23 2.72 24.97
C ASN A 468 -16.06 2.03 26.33
N ILE A 469 -15.95 0.70 26.31
CA ILE A 469 -15.73 -0.12 27.52
C ILE A 469 -14.41 0.26 28.21
N ASN A 470 -13.40 0.64 27.42
CA ASN A 470 -12.09 1.08 27.91
C ASN A 470 -12.06 2.52 28.48
N GLY A 471 -13.20 3.21 28.55
CA GLY A 471 -13.30 4.58 29.07
C GLY A 471 -13.02 5.69 28.05
N GLY A 472 -12.61 5.37 26.82
CA GLY A 472 -12.51 6.33 25.72
C GLY A 472 -13.88 6.76 25.20
N TYR A 473 -13.94 7.86 24.44
CA TYR A 473 -15.17 8.30 23.79
C TYR A 473 -14.93 8.92 22.40
N SER A 474 -15.95 8.89 21.56
CA SER A 474 -15.98 9.56 20.25
C SER A 474 -17.33 10.25 20.02
N TYR A 475 -17.43 11.07 18.96
CA TYR A 475 -18.67 11.75 18.59
C TYR A 475 -19.13 11.35 17.19
N SER A 476 -20.45 11.33 16.98
CA SER A 476 -21.02 11.26 15.63
C SER A 476 -20.90 12.60 14.90
N ASP A 477 -21.25 12.58 13.61
CA ASP A 477 -21.67 13.80 12.91
C ASP A 477 -22.81 14.50 13.66
N VAL A 478 -22.88 15.82 13.50
CA VAL A 478 -23.94 16.66 14.08
C VAL A 478 -25.09 16.78 13.07
N ILE A 479 -26.30 16.46 13.50
CA ILE A 479 -27.52 16.72 12.72
C ILE A 479 -28.23 17.95 13.27
N SER A 480 -28.89 18.72 12.41
CA SER A 480 -29.59 19.94 12.80
C SER A 480 -31.03 19.95 12.31
N PHE A 481 -31.90 20.57 13.11
CA PHE A 481 -33.29 20.80 12.78
C PHE A 481 -33.64 22.26 13.04
N GLY A 482 -34.32 22.90 12.08
CA GLY A 482 -34.93 24.20 12.33
C GLY A 482 -36.21 24.04 13.13
N LEU A 483 -36.35 24.74 14.24
CA LEU A 483 -37.54 24.65 15.10
C LEU A 483 -38.66 25.51 14.54
N ALA A 484 -39.78 24.87 14.19
CA ALA A 484 -40.98 25.54 13.70
C ALA A 484 -41.76 26.13 14.87
N GLY A 485 -41.23 27.21 15.45
CA GLY A 485 -41.90 27.99 16.50
C GLY A 485 -41.79 29.50 16.30
N ASN A 486 -40.82 29.97 15.51
CA ASN A 486 -40.56 31.39 15.29
C ASN A 486 -40.08 31.63 13.86
N LYS A 487 -40.85 31.20 12.86
CA LYS A 487 -40.53 31.47 11.45
C LYS A 487 -41.43 32.57 10.93
N GLY A 488 -40.83 33.63 10.40
CA GLY A 488 -41.61 34.57 9.63
C GLY A 488 -42.17 33.92 8.37
N THR A 489 -43.39 34.28 7.98
CA THR A 489 -44.09 33.70 6.82
C THR A 489 -44.00 34.61 5.62
N ILE A 490 -44.00 34.01 4.42
CA ILE A 490 -43.87 34.73 3.16
C ILE A 490 -45.02 34.39 2.24
N VAL A 491 -45.70 35.41 1.74
CA VAL A 491 -46.74 35.28 0.73
C VAL A 491 -46.43 36.24 -0.41
N ALA A 492 -46.47 35.76 -1.64
CA ALA A 492 -46.31 36.62 -2.83
C ALA A 492 -47.66 36.80 -3.52
N ARG A 493 -48.07 38.05 -3.77
CA ARG A 493 -49.34 38.38 -4.45
C ARG A 493 -49.16 39.53 -5.45
N PRO A 494 -49.86 39.51 -6.60
CA PRO A 494 -50.62 38.39 -7.12
C PRO A 494 -49.70 37.24 -7.57
N ASN A 495 -50.22 36.02 -7.58
CA ASN A 495 -49.55 34.86 -8.15
C ASN A 495 -50.64 33.94 -8.75
N PRO A 496 -50.75 33.82 -10.09
CA PRO A 496 -49.81 34.31 -11.12
C PRO A 496 -49.70 35.85 -11.21
N VAL A 497 -48.56 36.35 -11.67
CA VAL A 497 -48.22 37.78 -11.79
C VAL A 497 -48.08 38.19 -13.25
N THR A 498 -48.60 39.36 -13.62
CA THR A 498 -48.49 39.95 -14.97
C THR A 498 -47.49 41.10 -15.04
N THR A 499 -47.39 41.92 -13.99
CA THR A 499 -46.42 43.02 -13.86
C THR A 499 -45.44 42.74 -12.73
N ASP A 500 -45.53 43.45 -11.61
CA ASP A 500 -44.70 43.25 -10.43
C ASP A 500 -45.49 42.54 -9.31
N ALA A 501 -44.79 41.77 -8.47
CA ALA A 501 -45.39 41.10 -7.32
C ALA A 501 -45.10 41.89 -6.02
N THR A 502 -45.98 41.76 -5.03
CA THR A 502 -45.74 42.21 -3.66
C THR A 502 -45.46 41.01 -2.77
N ILE A 503 -44.38 41.06 -2.01
CA ILE A 503 -43.99 40.05 -1.04
C ILE A 503 -44.39 40.54 0.35
N GLU A 504 -45.32 39.82 0.96
CA GLU A 504 -45.74 40.00 2.34
C GLU A 504 -44.87 39.13 3.22
N ILE A 505 -44.06 39.75 4.08
CA ILE A 505 -43.20 39.08 5.05
C ILE A 505 -43.73 39.40 6.45
N ASN A 506 -44.35 38.43 7.10
CA ASN A 506 -44.65 38.53 8.52
C ASN A 506 -43.41 38.10 9.30
N ALA A 507 -42.62 39.05 9.81
CA ALA A 507 -41.37 38.75 10.51
C ALA A 507 -41.61 38.66 12.02
N VAL A 508 -41.00 37.66 12.67
CA VAL A 508 -41.12 37.46 14.13
C VAL A 508 -40.18 38.37 14.95
N ALA A 509 -39.15 38.93 14.30
CA ALA A 509 -38.20 39.87 14.86
C ALA A 509 -37.74 40.87 13.77
N ALA A 510 -37.17 42.00 14.17
CA ALA A 510 -36.51 42.89 13.23
C ALA A 510 -35.14 42.31 12.84
N GLU A 511 -34.90 42.14 11.54
CA GLU A 511 -33.67 41.53 11.02
C GLU A 511 -33.38 41.95 9.58
N ALA A 512 -32.17 41.71 9.10
CA ALA A 512 -31.84 41.79 7.68
C ALA A 512 -32.16 40.46 7.00
N VAL A 513 -32.82 40.52 5.84
CA VAL A 513 -33.17 39.35 5.03
C VAL A 513 -32.70 39.52 3.59
N LEU A 514 -32.21 38.43 2.99
CA LEU A 514 -31.79 38.34 1.60
C LEU A 514 -32.92 37.75 0.75
N LEU A 515 -33.43 38.51 -0.20
CA LEU A 515 -34.34 38.05 -1.25
C LEU A 515 -33.51 37.58 -2.43
N GLN A 516 -33.78 36.38 -2.93
CA GLN A 516 -33.16 35.80 -4.12
C GLN A 516 -34.23 35.17 -4.99
N LEU A 517 -34.38 35.64 -6.23
CA LEU A 517 -35.26 35.05 -7.23
C LEU A 517 -34.43 34.26 -8.24
N THR A 518 -34.82 33.01 -8.50
CA THR A 518 -34.22 32.15 -9.52
C THR A 518 -35.27 31.67 -10.51
N ASP A 519 -34.90 31.47 -11.77
CA ASP A 519 -35.74 30.78 -12.75
C ASP A 519 -35.74 29.25 -12.54
N ASN A 520 -36.45 28.51 -13.40
CA ASN A 520 -36.56 27.05 -13.34
C ASN A 520 -35.23 26.30 -13.64
N THR A 521 -34.22 26.97 -14.19
CA THR A 521 -32.87 26.42 -14.42
C THR A 521 -31.94 26.67 -13.23
N GLY A 522 -32.40 27.39 -12.21
CA GLY A 522 -31.60 27.80 -11.06
C GLY A 522 -30.79 29.08 -11.30
N LYS A 523 -30.92 29.74 -12.46
CA LYS A 523 -30.25 31.01 -12.74
C LYS A 523 -30.88 32.12 -11.91
N ARG A 524 -30.05 32.85 -11.17
CA ARG A 524 -30.45 33.99 -10.34
C ARG A 524 -30.81 35.20 -11.22
N VAL A 525 -32.05 35.67 -11.11
CA VAL A 525 -32.58 36.81 -11.89
C VAL A 525 -32.79 38.07 -11.05
N TYR A 526 -32.90 37.95 -9.72
CA TYR A 526 -32.99 39.08 -8.81
C TYR A 526 -32.35 38.73 -7.47
N MET A 527 -31.69 39.70 -6.84
CA MET A 527 -31.18 39.57 -5.48
C MET A 527 -31.12 40.91 -4.77
N LYS A 528 -31.63 40.99 -3.54
CA LYS A 528 -31.62 42.22 -2.74
C LYS A 528 -31.62 41.90 -1.25
N SER A 529 -30.77 42.58 -0.49
CA SER A 529 -30.83 42.59 0.98
C SER A 529 -31.75 43.73 1.44
N ILE A 530 -32.65 43.45 2.38
CA ILE A 530 -33.55 44.43 2.98
C ILE A 530 -33.61 44.24 4.49
N SER A 531 -34.00 45.29 5.21
CA SER A 531 -34.33 45.18 6.64
C SER A 531 -35.84 45.05 6.81
N VAL A 532 -36.27 44.06 7.59
CA VAL A 532 -37.68 43.86 7.97
C VAL A 532 -37.88 44.26 9.44
N ARG A 533 -39.07 44.76 9.75
CA ARG A 533 -39.52 45.01 11.13
C ARG A 533 -40.36 43.83 11.62
N LYS A 534 -40.42 43.63 12.94
CA LYS A 534 -41.37 42.68 13.53
C LYS A 534 -42.80 43.01 13.09
N GLY A 535 -43.57 42.01 12.68
CA GLY A 535 -44.91 42.17 12.10
C GLY A 535 -44.90 42.10 10.57
N ASN A 536 -45.93 42.65 9.93
CA ASN A 536 -46.10 42.56 8.47
C ASN A 536 -45.24 43.59 7.72
N ASN A 537 -44.56 43.16 6.67
CA ASN A 537 -43.73 43.98 5.78
C ASN A 537 -44.16 43.72 4.34
N HIS A 538 -44.34 44.78 3.55
CA HIS A 538 -44.72 44.69 2.14
C HIS A 538 -43.55 45.15 1.26
N ILE A 539 -43.03 44.26 0.42
CA ILE A 539 -41.84 44.51 -0.40
C ILE A 539 -42.19 44.31 -1.87
N ALA A 540 -41.95 45.34 -2.69
CA ALA A 540 -42.10 45.22 -4.14
C ALA A 540 -41.01 44.29 -4.72
N LEU A 541 -41.44 43.32 -5.53
CA LEU A 541 -40.59 42.42 -6.30
C LEU A 541 -40.79 42.73 -7.80
N PRO A 542 -39.81 43.38 -8.44
CA PRO A 542 -39.91 43.69 -9.87
C PRO A 542 -39.89 42.41 -10.69
N MET A 543 -40.93 42.19 -11.48
CA MET A 543 -41.10 41.01 -12.34
C MET A 543 -41.55 41.38 -13.77
N SER A 544 -41.84 42.66 -14.01
CA SER A 544 -42.30 43.19 -15.30
C SER A 544 -41.35 42.91 -16.48
N THR A 545 -40.04 42.87 -16.25
CA THR A 545 -39.02 42.64 -17.29
C THR A 545 -38.65 41.16 -17.47
N LEU A 546 -39.21 40.27 -16.65
CA LEU A 546 -38.93 38.84 -16.71
C LEU A 546 -39.82 38.15 -17.74
N THR A 547 -39.26 37.14 -18.42
CA THR A 547 -40.01 36.33 -19.39
C THR A 547 -41.09 35.50 -18.69
N PRO A 548 -42.21 35.17 -19.36
CA PRO A 548 -43.21 34.24 -18.83
C PRO A 548 -42.57 32.91 -18.41
N GLY A 549 -42.91 32.42 -17.22
CA GLY A 549 -42.25 31.24 -16.65
C GLY A 549 -42.46 31.06 -15.15
N THR A 550 -41.88 29.98 -14.62
CA THR A 550 -41.88 29.69 -13.18
C THR A 550 -40.60 30.22 -12.54
N TYR A 551 -40.76 30.94 -11.43
CA TYR A 551 -39.69 31.48 -10.62
C TYR A 551 -39.81 31.01 -9.16
N TYR A 552 -38.69 30.97 -8.46
CA TYR A 552 -38.62 30.63 -7.05
C TYR A 552 -37.98 31.78 -6.28
N LEU A 553 -38.74 32.38 -5.37
CA LEU A 553 -38.25 33.40 -4.46
C LEU A 553 -37.83 32.73 -3.15
N LYS A 554 -36.53 32.73 -2.88
CA LYS A 554 -35.96 32.38 -1.57
C LYS A 554 -35.73 33.64 -0.75
N VAL A 555 -36.16 33.63 0.50
CA VAL A 555 -35.86 34.68 1.47
C VAL A 555 -35.15 34.05 2.66
N THR A 556 -33.97 34.58 2.97
CA THR A 556 -33.08 34.04 4.02
C THR A 556 -32.70 35.12 5.02
N GLY A 557 -32.91 34.86 6.30
CA GLY A 557 -32.57 35.67 7.47
C GLY A 557 -32.41 34.76 8.70
N THR A 558 -32.14 35.34 9.86
CA THR A 558 -31.91 34.57 11.10
C THR A 558 -33.17 33.81 11.53
N HIS A 559 -34.36 34.39 11.30
CA HIS A 559 -35.65 33.81 11.69
C HIS A 559 -36.55 33.48 10.49
N ILE A 560 -36.08 33.68 9.26
CA ILE A 560 -36.86 33.46 8.03
C ILE A 560 -36.00 32.71 7.02
N ASN A 561 -36.37 31.47 6.69
CA ASN A 561 -35.75 30.73 5.59
C ASN A 561 -36.85 29.98 4.82
N GLN A 562 -37.46 30.67 3.86
CA GLN A 562 -38.60 30.15 3.09
C GLN A 562 -38.38 30.34 1.60
N VAL A 563 -38.99 29.45 0.82
CA VAL A 563 -39.04 29.53 -0.64
C VAL A 563 -40.50 29.56 -1.06
N THR A 564 -40.88 30.49 -1.92
CA THR A 564 -42.21 30.56 -2.52
C THR A 564 -42.10 30.55 -4.04
N LYS A 565 -43.01 29.82 -4.69
CA LYS A 565 -43.08 29.71 -6.16
C LYS A 565 -43.92 30.84 -6.71
N LEU A 566 -43.44 31.54 -7.75
CA LEU A 566 -44.19 32.53 -8.51
C LEU A 566 -44.33 32.10 -9.97
N GLN A 567 -45.50 32.33 -10.55
CA GLN A 567 -45.78 32.11 -11.97
C GLN A 567 -45.92 33.46 -12.67
N LYS A 568 -44.98 33.81 -13.56
CA LYS A 568 -45.06 34.97 -14.45
C LYS A 568 -45.84 34.56 -15.70
N LEU A 569 -46.94 35.27 -15.98
CA LEU A 569 -47.71 35.13 -17.22
C LEU A 569 -47.10 35.94 -18.36
#